data_AF-A0A2E9Q998-F1
#
_entry.id   AF-A0A2E9Q998-F1
#
_cell.length_a   1.000
_cell.length_b   1.000
_cell.length_c   1.000
_cell.angle_alpha   90.00
_cell.angle_beta   90.00
_cell.angle_gamma   90.00
#
_symmetry.space_group_name_H-M   'P 1'
#
loop_
_entity.id
_entity.type
_entity.pdbx_description
1 polymer ?
#
loop_
_entity_poly.entity_id
_entity_poly.type
_entity_poly.pdbx_seq_one_letter_code
_entity_poly.pdbx_strand_id
1 'polypeptide(L)'
;MEEIEIGDEVLSWNEDTKVLSYSKVTSTSARPTHDIFVLQYSDGTEIETTWNHPFYIEGRGWVEVKDLEVGDLSLTSGDTVLEITDIRMKPAPQTVYNIHLDKDHTYFVTDSDVLVHNYLIHVHEEITKIAWEKAMGEDASDALLAGVKHNDWPEGFDDFAIEFSKHYFSEFIHDLTGWDPGLGDKDSITYRTHFGDLQEEHAMARVEGEPAPVTQERVVNYVADLYMAAMEYRRNGEPEIAEFLIGKAMHAIQDSHASGHVIRKDWGKNAIVQFQVYPNQGPKHAEMDGPPNLVLDPPNLAPNFDRAVEGSRRLAFLFRAGVGNRDHLESYLKNEIFPLDPYWKRSGVAPGYGKTE
;
A
#
# COMPACT_ATOMS: atom_id res chain seq x y z
N MET A 1 -22.88 -6.10 8.44
CA MET A 1 -21.61 -5.41 8.76
C MET A 1 -21.77 -4.36 9.85
N GLU A 2 -22.76 -3.46 9.78
CA GLU A 2 -22.96 -2.40 10.80
C GLU A 2 -23.16 -2.92 12.24
N GLU A 3 -23.69 -4.14 12.40
CA GLU A 3 -23.95 -4.77 13.71
C GLU A 3 -22.76 -5.58 14.26
N ILE A 4 -21.65 -5.73 13.53
CA ILE A 4 -20.49 -6.51 13.97
C ILE A 4 -19.67 -5.69 14.98
N GLU A 5 -19.36 -6.29 16.12
CA GLU A 5 -18.59 -5.66 17.20
C GLU A 5 -17.21 -6.30 17.40
N ILE A 6 -16.31 -5.55 18.04
CA ILE A 6 -15.01 -6.07 18.44
C ILE A 6 -15.23 -7.22 19.42
N GLY A 7 -14.70 -8.39 19.05
CA GLY A 7 -14.78 -9.60 19.84
C GLY A 7 -15.67 -10.68 19.26
N ASP A 8 -16.51 -10.34 18.27
CA ASP A 8 -17.30 -11.32 17.52
C ASP A 8 -16.40 -12.28 16.74
N GLU A 9 -16.90 -13.48 16.46
CA GLU A 9 -16.23 -14.45 15.59
C GLU A 9 -16.94 -14.49 14.24
N VAL A 10 -16.17 -14.34 13.17
CA VAL A 10 -16.66 -14.44 11.79
C VAL A 10 -15.94 -15.57 11.07
N LEU A 11 -16.62 -16.13 10.07
CA LEU A 11 -16.01 -17.13 9.20
C LEU A 11 -14.97 -16.44 8.32
N SER A 12 -13.79 -17.02 8.27
CA SER A 12 -12.65 -16.57 7.47
C SER A 12 -12.05 -17.74 6.72
N TRP A 13 -11.29 -17.42 5.68
CA TRP A 13 -10.58 -18.38 4.86
C TRP A 13 -9.08 -18.09 4.90
N ASN A 14 -8.32 -19.02 5.48
CA ASN A 14 -6.89 -18.86 5.57
C ASN A 14 -6.26 -19.07 4.18
N GLU A 15 -5.62 -18.04 3.64
CA GLU A 15 -5.14 -18.06 2.26
C GLU A 15 -3.97 -19.00 2.03
N ASP A 16 -3.14 -19.27 3.05
CA ASP A 16 -1.99 -20.17 2.92
C ASP A 16 -2.44 -21.63 2.91
N THR A 17 -3.28 -21.97 3.89
CA THR A 17 -3.72 -23.35 4.11
C THR A 17 -4.96 -23.71 3.29
N LYS A 18 -5.67 -22.72 2.76
CA LYS A 18 -6.96 -22.85 2.07
C LYS A 18 -8.04 -23.46 2.96
N VAL A 19 -7.94 -23.24 4.28
CA VAL A 19 -8.84 -23.81 5.29
C VAL A 19 -9.75 -22.73 5.87
N LEU A 20 -11.04 -23.05 5.97
CA LEU A 20 -12.01 -22.22 6.67
C LEU A 20 -11.83 -22.31 8.18
N SER A 21 -11.85 -21.16 8.86
CA SER A 21 -11.81 -21.11 10.31
C SER A 21 -12.60 -19.93 10.85
N TYR A 22 -12.88 -19.93 12.15
CA TYR A 22 -13.43 -18.75 12.80
C TYR A 22 -12.29 -17.88 13.32
N SER A 23 -12.36 -16.60 12.93
CA SER A 23 -11.43 -15.56 13.35
C SER A 23 -12.17 -14.46 14.10
N LYS A 24 -11.52 -13.94 15.12
CA LYS A 24 -12.10 -12.96 16.04
C LYS A 24 -11.90 -11.56 15.50
N VAL A 25 -12.95 -10.75 15.49
CA VAL A 25 -12.90 -9.34 15.12
C VAL A 25 -12.09 -8.56 16.16
N THR A 26 -11.00 -7.95 15.72
CA THR A 26 -10.10 -7.14 16.56
C THR A 26 -10.35 -5.65 16.40
N SER A 27 -10.88 -5.23 15.25
CA SER A 27 -11.16 -3.83 14.94
C SER A 27 -12.30 -3.70 13.93
N THR A 28 -13.08 -2.63 14.05
CA THR A 28 -14.10 -2.23 13.08
C THR A 28 -13.79 -0.81 12.61
N SER A 29 -14.10 -0.52 11.34
CA SER A 29 -13.91 0.79 10.73
C SER A 29 -15.16 1.20 9.97
N ALA A 30 -15.47 2.48 10.03
CA ALA A 30 -16.58 3.08 9.33
C ALA A 30 -16.09 4.37 8.67
N ARG A 31 -16.29 4.53 7.36
CA ARG A 31 -15.89 5.73 6.62
C ARG A 31 -16.99 6.19 5.67
N PRO A 32 -17.20 7.50 5.50
CA PRO A 32 -18.06 8.00 4.45
C PRO A 32 -17.40 7.82 3.07
N THR A 33 -18.18 7.49 2.06
CA THR A 33 -17.81 7.51 0.64
C THR A 33 -18.91 8.19 -0.17
N HIS A 34 -18.55 8.75 -1.32
CA HIS A 34 -19.48 9.44 -2.22
C HIS A 34 -19.98 8.54 -3.35
N ASP A 35 -19.18 7.53 -3.72
CA ASP A 35 -19.49 6.57 -4.77
C ASP A 35 -19.53 5.15 -4.19
N ILE A 36 -20.56 4.41 -4.59
CA ILE A 36 -20.80 3.02 -4.23
C ILE A 36 -20.98 2.21 -5.50
N PHE A 37 -20.36 1.04 -5.54
CA PHE A 37 -20.60 0.03 -6.55
C PHE A 37 -21.59 -1.00 -6.01
N VAL A 38 -22.51 -1.40 -6.87
CA VAL A 38 -23.53 -2.40 -6.57
C VAL A 38 -23.26 -3.60 -7.46
N LEU A 39 -22.96 -4.73 -6.85
CA LEU A 39 -22.81 -6.03 -7.49
C LEU A 39 -24.10 -6.83 -7.32
N GLN A 40 -24.68 -7.30 -8.42
CA GLN A 40 -25.83 -8.21 -8.41
C GLN A 40 -25.36 -9.61 -8.77
N TYR A 41 -25.66 -10.59 -7.93
CA TYR A 41 -25.33 -11.99 -8.15
C TYR A 41 -26.52 -12.79 -8.70
N SER A 42 -26.23 -13.93 -9.32
CA SER A 42 -27.21 -14.80 -9.99
C SER A 42 -28.31 -15.37 -9.08
N ASP A 43 -28.06 -15.45 -7.78
CA ASP A 43 -29.05 -15.88 -6.78
C ASP A 43 -29.95 -14.74 -6.26
N GLY A 44 -29.73 -13.51 -6.76
CA GLY A 44 -30.43 -12.31 -6.35
C GLY A 44 -29.72 -11.53 -5.24
N THR A 45 -28.60 -12.02 -4.71
CA THR A 45 -27.79 -11.30 -3.71
C THR A 45 -27.28 -9.98 -4.30
N GLU A 46 -27.31 -8.93 -3.48
CA GLU A 46 -26.81 -7.61 -3.84
C GLU A 46 -25.75 -7.19 -2.82
N ILE A 47 -24.58 -6.75 -3.30
CA ILE A 47 -23.49 -6.23 -2.46
C ILE A 47 -23.20 -4.80 -2.85
N GLU A 48 -23.32 -3.90 -1.88
CA GLU A 48 -22.85 -2.51 -1.99
C GLU A 48 -21.44 -2.39 -1.41
N THR A 49 -20.50 -1.85 -2.20
CA THR A 49 -19.09 -1.81 -1.83
C THR A 49 -18.34 -0.65 -2.50
N THR A 50 -17.10 -0.39 -2.08
CA THR A 50 -16.23 0.60 -2.74
C THR A 50 -15.52 0.00 -3.95
N TRP A 51 -15.14 0.87 -4.90
CA TRP A 51 -14.50 0.47 -6.17
C TRP A 51 -13.22 -0.37 -5.98
N ASN A 52 -12.52 -0.20 -4.85
CA ASN A 52 -11.26 -0.86 -4.56
C ASN A 52 -11.40 -2.09 -3.65
N HIS A 53 -12.61 -2.50 -3.28
CA HIS A 53 -12.76 -3.64 -2.39
C HIS A 53 -12.54 -4.94 -3.17
N PRO A 54 -11.63 -5.83 -2.72
CA PRO A 54 -11.31 -7.05 -3.45
C PRO A 54 -12.29 -8.19 -3.18
N PHE A 55 -12.64 -8.90 -4.25
CA PHE A 55 -13.41 -10.14 -4.24
C PHE A 55 -12.55 -11.27 -4.80
N TYR A 56 -12.69 -12.48 -4.26
CA TYR A 56 -11.96 -13.64 -4.77
C TYR A 56 -12.72 -14.27 -5.93
N ILE A 57 -12.18 -14.17 -7.14
CA ILE A 57 -12.77 -14.67 -8.38
C ILE A 57 -12.09 -15.96 -8.82
N GLU A 58 -12.89 -16.99 -9.13
CA GLU A 58 -12.41 -18.27 -9.61
C GLU A 58 -11.57 -18.09 -10.89
N GLY A 59 -10.35 -18.62 -10.88
CA GLY A 59 -9.41 -18.52 -12.00
C GLY A 59 -8.69 -17.18 -12.14
N ARG A 60 -9.09 -16.13 -11.41
CA ARG A 60 -8.46 -14.80 -11.43
C ARG A 60 -7.82 -14.38 -10.11
N GLY A 61 -8.23 -14.97 -8.99
CA GLY A 61 -7.75 -14.58 -7.66
C GLY A 61 -8.44 -13.31 -7.15
N TRP A 62 -7.73 -12.47 -6.40
CA TRP A 62 -8.29 -11.22 -5.87
C TRP A 62 -8.43 -10.16 -6.97
N VAL A 63 -9.64 -9.65 -7.16
CA VAL A 63 -9.96 -8.62 -8.15
C VAL A 63 -10.69 -7.47 -7.47
N GLU A 64 -10.24 -6.23 -7.69
CA GLU A 64 -10.93 -5.02 -7.22
C GLU A 64 -12.25 -4.84 -7.98
N VAL A 65 -13.25 -4.25 -7.32
CA VAL A 65 -14.57 -4.03 -7.92
C VAL A 65 -14.55 -3.26 -9.24
N LYS A 66 -13.62 -2.31 -9.40
CA LYS A 66 -13.45 -1.56 -10.66
C LYS A 66 -13.01 -2.43 -11.85
N ASP A 67 -12.38 -3.58 -11.58
CA ASP A 67 -11.80 -4.50 -12.56
C ASP A 67 -12.60 -5.82 -12.67
N LEU A 68 -13.71 -5.92 -11.92
CA LEU A 68 -14.67 -7.01 -12.03
C LEU A 68 -15.45 -6.87 -13.34
N GLU A 69 -15.76 -8.01 -13.93
CA GLU A 69 -16.55 -8.13 -15.14
C GLU A 69 -17.83 -8.91 -14.86
N VAL A 70 -18.91 -8.58 -15.59
CA VAL A 70 -20.12 -9.40 -15.58
C VAL A 70 -19.77 -10.79 -16.13
N GLY A 71 -20.15 -11.82 -15.38
CA GLY A 71 -19.79 -13.21 -15.62
C GLY A 71 -18.66 -13.73 -14.71
N ASP A 72 -17.97 -12.86 -13.97
CA ASP A 72 -17.01 -13.28 -12.95
C ASP A 72 -17.68 -14.15 -11.86
N LEU A 73 -16.93 -15.12 -11.36
CA LEU A 73 -17.40 -16.16 -10.45
C LEU A 73 -16.76 -15.98 -9.07
N SER A 74 -17.48 -15.35 -8.13
CA SER A 74 -16.98 -15.14 -6.76
C SER A 74 -17.02 -16.42 -5.94
N LEU A 75 -15.96 -16.73 -5.21
CA LEU A 75 -15.91 -17.88 -4.31
C LEU A 75 -16.81 -17.68 -3.09
N THR A 76 -17.45 -18.75 -2.61
CA THR A 76 -18.27 -18.75 -1.39
C THR A 76 -17.82 -19.78 -0.36
N SER A 77 -18.32 -19.68 0.88
CA SER A 77 -17.92 -20.55 2.00
C SER A 77 -18.18 -22.06 1.78
N GLY A 78 -19.05 -22.41 0.84
CA GLY A 78 -19.38 -23.79 0.49
C GLY A 78 -18.43 -24.47 -0.49
N ASP A 79 -17.26 -23.86 -0.79
CA ASP A 79 -16.41 -24.21 -1.93
C ASP A 79 -17.20 -24.20 -3.26
N THR A 80 -18.17 -23.29 -3.37
CA THR A 80 -18.95 -23.03 -4.59
C THR A 80 -18.66 -21.65 -5.12
N VAL A 81 -19.13 -21.35 -6.33
CA VAL A 81 -18.99 -20.04 -6.95
C VAL A 81 -20.34 -19.42 -7.26
N LEU A 82 -20.38 -18.08 -7.26
CA LEU A 82 -21.57 -17.30 -7.54
C LEU A 82 -21.28 -16.26 -8.62
N GLU A 83 -22.09 -16.24 -9.67
CA GLU A 83 -21.87 -15.40 -10.85
C GLU A 83 -22.35 -13.98 -10.62
N ILE A 84 -21.51 -13.00 -10.99
CA ILE A 84 -21.86 -11.58 -11.04
C ILE A 84 -22.64 -11.31 -12.33
N THR A 85 -23.87 -10.83 -12.20
CA THR A 85 -24.81 -10.60 -13.31
C THR A 85 -24.99 -9.12 -13.67
N ASP A 86 -24.71 -8.20 -12.76
CA ASP A 86 -24.75 -6.75 -12.98
C ASP A 86 -23.70 -6.07 -12.09
N ILE A 87 -23.05 -5.05 -12.63
CA ILE A 87 -22.12 -4.18 -11.91
C ILE A 87 -22.48 -2.74 -12.27
N ARG A 88 -22.82 -1.93 -11.27
CA ARG A 88 -23.19 -0.53 -11.49
C ARG A 88 -22.63 0.39 -10.42
N MET A 89 -22.18 1.57 -10.83
CA MET A 89 -21.79 2.64 -9.91
C MET A 89 -23.00 3.54 -9.63
N LYS A 90 -23.18 3.91 -8.36
CA LYS A 90 -24.17 4.86 -7.88
C LYS A 90 -23.46 5.95 -7.06
N PRO A 91 -23.54 7.22 -7.48
CA PRO A 91 -23.09 8.34 -6.66
C PRO A 91 -24.09 8.54 -5.51
N ALA A 92 -23.78 7.96 -4.37
CA ALA A 92 -24.60 7.96 -3.16
C ALA A 92 -23.69 8.12 -1.94
N PRO A 93 -23.74 9.27 -1.25
CA PRO A 93 -23.06 9.43 0.02
C PRO A 93 -23.55 8.39 1.03
N GLN A 94 -22.67 7.47 1.42
CA GLN A 94 -23.00 6.37 2.32
C GLN A 94 -21.78 6.02 3.20
N THR A 95 -22.06 5.49 4.38
CA THR A 95 -21.01 4.95 5.25
C THR A 95 -20.74 3.50 4.88
N VAL A 96 -19.48 3.18 4.59
CA VAL A 96 -19.01 1.81 4.37
C VAL A 96 -18.27 1.30 5.59
N TYR A 97 -18.35 0.00 5.81
CA TYR A 97 -17.81 -0.67 6.99
C TYR A 97 -16.79 -1.72 6.57
N ASN A 98 -15.72 -1.87 7.35
CA ASN A 98 -14.73 -2.92 7.19
C ASN A 98 -14.27 -3.44 8.55
N ILE A 99 -13.87 -4.71 8.63
CA ILE A 99 -13.48 -5.41 9.85
C ILE A 99 -12.07 -5.98 9.73
N HIS A 100 -11.35 -6.04 10.85
CA HIS A 100 -10.05 -6.71 10.95
C HIS A 100 -10.18 -7.88 11.88
N LEU A 101 -9.56 -9.01 11.51
CA LEU A 101 -9.60 -10.24 12.30
C LEU A 101 -8.24 -10.51 12.94
N ASP A 102 -8.18 -11.46 13.86
CA ASP A 102 -6.98 -11.78 14.64
C ASP A 102 -6.01 -12.75 13.94
N LYS A 103 -6.47 -13.50 12.94
CA LYS A 103 -5.70 -14.57 12.28
C LYS A 103 -5.68 -14.43 10.76
N ASP A 104 -6.85 -14.19 10.17
CA ASP A 104 -7.05 -14.20 8.72
C ASP A 104 -7.41 -12.80 8.21
N HIS A 105 -7.22 -12.58 6.92
CA HIS A 105 -7.50 -11.30 6.27
C HIS A 105 -8.72 -11.35 5.35
N THR A 106 -9.40 -12.47 5.33
CA THR A 106 -10.58 -12.69 4.52
C THR A 106 -11.79 -12.92 5.41
N TYR A 107 -12.96 -12.57 4.91
CA TYR A 107 -14.22 -12.87 5.57
C TYR A 107 -15.31 -13.05 4.52
N PHE A 108 -16.38 -13.70 4.93
CA PHE A 108 -17.55 -13.90 4.09
C PHE A 108 -18.60 -12.83 4.39
N VAL A 109 -19.20 -12.28 3.34
CA VAL A 109 -20.25 -11.27 3.43
C VAL A 109 -21.55 -11.78 2.83
N THR A 110 -22.66 -11.19 3.29
CA THR A 110 -24.03 -11.55 2.93
C THR A 110 -24.45 -12.95 3.34
N ASP A 111 -25.74 -13.28 3.17
CA ASP A 111 -26.27 -14.61 3.45
C ASP A 111 -25.78 -15.67 2.45
N SER A 112 -25.24 -15.24 1.30
CA SER A 112 -24.65 -16.13 0.29
C SER A 112 -23.16 -16.38 0.51
N ASP A 113 -22.60 -15.89 1.63
CA ASP A 113 -21.22 -16.08 2.04
C ASP A 113 -20.23 -15.82 0.90
N VAL A 114 -20.23 -14.63 0.33
CA VAL A 114 -19.27 -14.24 -0.72
C VAL A 114 -17.94 -13.88 -0.08
N LEU A 115 -16.84 -14.46 -0.58
CA LEU A 115 -15.50 -14.25 -0.05
C LEU A 115 -14.94 -12.87 -0.47
N VAL A 116 -14.64 -12.05 0.52
CA VAL A 116 -13.97 -10.76 0.36
C VAL A 116 -12.72 -10.69 1.22
N HIS A 117 -11.84 -9.75 0.88
CA HIS A 117 -10.65 -9.48 1.68
C HIS A 117 -10.78 -8.14 2.42
N ASN A 118 -10.24 -8.07 3.64
CA ASN A 118 -10.11 -6.82 4.38
C ASN A 118 -8.93 -5.96 3.92
N TYR A 119 -8.36 -6.20 2.72
CA TYR A 119 -7.18 -5.47 2.26
C TYR A 119 -7.55 -3.99 2.19
N LEU A 120 -6.75 -3.17 2.86
CA LEU A 120 -6.58 -1.79 2.45
C LEU A 120 -5.59 -1.84 1.28
N ILE A 121 -6.08 -2.06 0.07
CA ILE A 121 -5.22 -2.15 -1.14
C ILE A 121 -4.39 -0.87 -1.34
N HIS A 122 -4.70 0.24 -0.65
CA HIS A 122 -4.00 1.51 -0.85
C HIS A 122 -3.76 2.31 0.44
N VAL A 123 -3.12 1.72 1.46
CA VAL A 123 -2.79 2.45 2.71
C VAL A 123 -1.98 3.71 2.41
N HIS A 124 -1.00 3.61 1.52
CA HIS A 124 -0.17 4.73 1.10
C HIS A 124 -0.97 5.84 0.40
N GLU A 125 -1.95 5.50 -0.45
CA GLU A 125 -2.85 6.51 -1.03
C GLU A 125 -3.69 7.20 0.03
N GLU A 126 -4.30 6.45 0.94
CA GLU A 126 -5.19 7.02 1.96
C GLU A 126 -4.42 7.92 2.92
N ILE A 127 -3.20 7.51 3.33
CA ILE A 127 -2.28 8.37 4.06
C ILE A 127 -2.01 9.65 3.28
N THR A 128 -1.75 9.52 1.98
CA THR A 128 -1.43 10.65 1.08
C THR A 128 -2.60 11.60 0.94
N LYS A 129 -3.83 11.12 0.69
CA LYS A 129 -5.04 11.95 0.60
C LYS A 129 -5.23 12.76 1.87
N ILE A 130 -5.20 12.12 3.03
CA ILE A 130 -5.37 12.77 4.34
C ILE A 130 -4.25 13.79 4.59
N ALA A 131 -3.00 13.41 4.32
CA ALA A 131 -1.84 14.28 4.53
C ALA A 131 -1.88 15.51 3.62
N TRP A 132 -2.22 15.31 2.35
CA TRP A 132 -2.30 16.36 1.33
C TRP A 132 -3.42 17.33 1.64
N GLU A 133 -4.63 16.85 1.92
CA GLU A 133 -5.78 17.68 2.30
C GLU A 133 -5.44 18.55 3.52
N LYS A 134 -4.86 17.96 4.57
CA LYS A 134 -4.46 18.71 5.78
C LYS A 134 -3.37 19.75 5.53
N ALA A 135 -2.49 19.53 4.55
CA ALA A 135 -1.37 20.44 4.26
C ALA A 135 -1.73 21.52 3.24
N MET A 136 -2.49 21.16 2.21
CA MET A 136 -2.78 21.97 1.03
C MET A 136 -4.17 22.61 1.09
N GLY A 137 -5.15 21.92 1.69
CA GLY A 137 -6.56 22.33 1.72
C GLY A 137 -7.31 21.96 0.43
N GLU A 138 -6.80 20.98 -0.32
CA GLU A 138 -7.36 20.47 -1.57
C GLU A 138 -7.14 18.96 -1.68
N ASP A 139 -7.87 18.30 -2.58
CA ASP A 139 -7.74 16.86 -2.82
C ASP A 139 -6.39 16.51 -3.48
N ALA A 140 -5.89 15.32 -3.19
CA ALA A 140 -4.70 14.78 -3.84
C ALA A 140 -4.96 14.55 -5.34
N SER A 141 -4.03 14.97 -6.20
CA SER A 141 -4.13 14.74 -7.65
C SER A 141 -3.83 13.29 -8.03
N ASP A 142 -4.29 12.88 -9.21
CA ASP A 142 -3.96 11.57 -9.77
C ASP A 142 -2.45 11.37 -9.94
N ALA A 143 -1.72 12.43 -10.30
CA ALA A 143 -0.26 12.38 -10.44
C ALA A 143 0.43 12.12 -9.09
N LEU A 144 -0.02 12.78 -8.02
CA LEU A 144 0.47 12.54 -6.66
C LEU A 144 0.20 11.09 -6.23
N LEU A 145 -1.03 10.62 -6.41
CA LEU A 145 -1.43 9.25 -6.06
C LEU A 145 -0.67 8.22 -6.90
N ALA A 146 -0.45 8.48 -8.18
CA ALA A 146 0.39 7.65 -9.05
C ALA A 146 1.84 7.60 -8.55
N GLY A 147 2.39 8.73 -8.10
CA GLY A 147 3.74 8.79 -7.53
C GLY A 147 3.90 7.93 -6.28
N VAL A 148 2.90 7.94 -5.41
CA VAL A 148 2.88 7.12 -4.19
C VAL A 148 2.80 5.64 -4.52
N LYS A 149 1.92 5.26 -5.44
CA LYS A 149 1.74 3.88 -5.91
C LYS A 149 2.92 3.32 -6.67
N HIS A 150 3.63 4.17 -7.39
CA HIS A 150 4.66 3.75 -8.32
C HIS A 150 5.76 2.92 -7.66
N ASN A 151 6.05 3.18 -6.39
CA ASN A 151 7.01 2.40 -5.65
C ASN A 151 6.45 1.03 -5.24
N ASP A 152 5.13 0.87 -5.06
CA ASP A 152 4.45 -0.41 -4.78
C ASP A 152 4.16 -1.24 -6.03
N TRP A 153 4.41 -0.70 -7.23
CA TRP A 153 3.94 -1.32 -8.44
C TRP A 153 4.80 -2.51 -8.89
N PRO A 154 4.16 -3.69 -9.08
CA PRO A 154 4.69 -4.85 -9.79
C PRO A 154 5.55 -4.53 -11.02
N GLU A 155 5.11 -3.60 -11.85
CA GLU A 155 5.61 -3.33 -13.20
C GLU A 155 6.45 -2.05 -13.21
N GLY A 156 7.47 -2.02 -12.34
CA GLY A 156 8.39 -0.90 -12.20
C GLY A 156 8.82 -0.30 -13.54
N PHE A 157 8.61 1.02 -13.66
CA PHE A 157 9.12 1.91 -14.72
C PHE A 157 8.68 1.65 -16.18
N ASP A 158 8.47 0.42 -16.64
CA ASP A 158 8.23 0.13 -18.05
C ASP A 158 6.76 0.35 -18.46
N ASP A 159 5.74 -0.08 -17.69
CA ASP A 159 4.33 0.06 -18.10
C ASP A 159 3.73 1.47 -17.91
N PHE A 160 4.20 2.24 -16.92
CA PHE A 160 3.84 3.66 -16.78
C PHE A 160 4.58 4.54 -17.79
N ALA A 161 5.85 4.24 -18.08
CA ALA A 161 6.53 4.86 -19.21
C ALA A 161 5.85 4.48 -20.52
N ILE A 162 5.26 3.28 -20.67
CA ILE A 162 4.49 2.86 -21.85
C ILE A 162 3.15 3.59 -21.97
N GLU A 163 2.33 3.75 -20.93
CA GLU A 163 1.07 4.53 -21.01
C GLU A 163 1.30 6.05 -21.15
N PHE A 164 2.32 6.59 -20.48
CA PHE A 164 2.68 8.00 -20.62
C PHE A 164 3.46 8.28 -21.92
N SER A 165 4.23 7.33 -22.44
CA SER A 165 4.86 7.41 -23.77
C SER A 165 3.92 7.06 -24.93
N LYS A 166 2.81 6.36 -24.67
CA LYS A 166 1.71 6.10 -25.62
C LYS A 166 1.08 7.38 -26.14
N HIS A 167 1.19 8.52 -25.42
CA HIS A 167 0.66 9.78 -25.94
C HIS A 167 1.68 10.66 -26.69
N TYR A 168 3.00 10.42 -26.60
CA TYR A 168 3.95 11.38 -27.20
C TYR A 168 5.20 10.84 -27.93
N PHE A 169 5.63 9.57 -27.88
CA PHE A 169 6.94 9.24 -28.53
C PHE A 169 7.23 7.83 -29.08
N SER A 170 6.37 6.81 -29.03
CA SER A 170 6.79 5.43 -29.40
C SER A 170 6.04 4.73 -30.54
N GLU A 171 5.49 5.48 -31.51
CA GLU A 171 5.23 4.95 -32.88
C GLU A 171 6.46 4.27 -33.51
N PHE A 172 7.65 4.46 -32.92
CA PHE A 172 8.94 3.97 -33.39
C PHE A 172 9.31 2.52 -32.98
N ILE A 173 8.75 1.95 -31.91
CA ILE A 173 9.17 0.61 -31.40
C ILE A 173 8.12 -0.49 -31.60
N HIS A 174 6.84 -0.14 -31.73
CA HIS A 174 5.75 -1.09 -31.96
C HIS A 174 5.92 -1.88 -33.29
N ASP A 175 6.57 -1.31 -34.29
CA ASP A 175 6.87 -1.99 -35.56
C ASP A 175 7.86 -3.16 -35.45
N LEU A 176 8.51 -3.37 -34.28
CA LEU A 176 9.68 -4.24 -34.19
C LEU A 176 9.50 -5.60 -33.45
N THR A 177 8.57 -5.81 -32.50
CA THR A 177 8.69 -7.00 -31.61
C THR A 177 7.43 -7.79 -31.16
N GLY A 178 6.25 -7.21 -30.97
CA GLY A 178 4.95 -7.92 -30.78
C GLY A 178 4.85 -9.09 -29.75
N TRP A 179 4.84 -8.85 -28.43
CA TRP A 179 4.62 -9.90 -27.41
C TRP A 179 3.96 -9.41 -26.07
N ASP A 180 3.43 -10.34 -25.23
CA ASP A 180 2.38 -10.23 -24.16
C ASP A 180 2.77 -10.88 -22.79
N PRO A 181 2.59 -10.27 -21.58
CA PRO A 181 3.16 -10.77 -20.31
C PRO A 181 2.20 -10.90 -19.07
N GLY A 182 1.89 -12.13 -18.63
CA GLY A 182 0.96 -12.41 -17.52
C GLY A 182 1.48 -12.31 -16.05
N LEU A 183 0.58 -11.94 -15.14
CA LEU A 183 0.73 -11.81 -13.67
C LEU A 183 0.85 -13.15 -12.88
N GLY A 184 0.96 -14.30 -13.56
CA GLY A 184 1.14 -15.62 -12.93
C GLY A 184 2.61 -16.05 -12.78
N ASP A 185 3.55 -15.16 -13.10
CA ASP A 185 4.95 -15.52 -13.37
C ASP A 185 5.87 -15.27 -12.16
N LYS A 186 6.51 -16.33 -11.66
CA LYS A 186 7.55 -16.25 -10.61
C LYS A 186 8.82 -15.55 -11.09
N ASP A 187 8.97 -15.37 -12.39
CA ASP A 187 10.05 -14.61 -13.00
C ASP A 187 9.66 -13.11 -13.18
N SER A 188 8.42 -12.72 -12.86
CA SER A 188 7.99 -11.31 -12.89
C SER A 188 8.80 -10.46 -11.92
N ILE A 189 9.15 -9.24 -12.33
CA ILE A 189 9.99 -8.36 -11.51
C ILE A 189 9.32 -8.06 -10.17
N THR A 190 7.99 -7.99 -10.16
CA THR A 190 7.09 -7.94 -8.99
C THR A 190 7.31 -9.05 -8.00
N TYR A 191 7.15 -10.30 -8.47
CA TYR A 191 7.30 -11.46 -7.62
C TYR A 191 8.74 -11.52 -7.12
N ARG A 192 9.70 -11.12 -7.96
CA ARG A 192 11.11 -11.11 -7.59
C ARG A 192 11.47 -9.98 -6.61
N THR A 193 10.85 -8.79 -6.67
CA THR A 193 11.12 -7.64 -5.77
C THR A 193 10.35 -7.73 -4.45
N HIS A 194 9.18 -8.35 -4.43
CA HIS A 194 8.38 -8.49 -3.20
C HIS A 194 8.51 -9.89 -2.57
N PHE A 195 8.67 -10.95 -3.38
CA PHE A 195 8.62 -12.35 -2.93
C PHE A 195 9.81 -13.24 -3.37
N GLY A 196 10.82 -12.71 -4.08
CA GLY A 196 11.86 -13.47 -4.77
C GLY A 196 13.28 -12.89 -4.65
N ASP A 197 14.09 -12.99 -5.71
CA ASP A 197 15.55 -12.74 -5.68
C ASP A 197 15.97 -11.29 -5.99
N LEU A 198 15.03 -10.36 -6.20
CA LEU A 198 15.26 -8.92 -6.44
C LEU A 198 14.78 -8.03 -5.28
N GLN A 199 14.55 -8.62 -4.11
CA GLN A 199 14.10 -7.94 -2.89
C GLN A 199 15.00 -6.76 -2.42
N GLU A 200 16.22 -6.66 -2.92
CA GLU A 200 17.18 -5.62 -2.55
C GLU A 200 16.78 -4.19 -3.02
N GLU A 201 15.81 -4.07 -3.93
CA GLU A 201 15.35 -2.78 -4.49
C GLU A 201 14.25 -2.08 -3.63
N HIS A 202 13.59 -2.80 -2.73
CA HIS A 202 12.56 -2.28 -1.79
C HIS A 202 13.07 -2.10 -0.35
N ALA A 203 14.26 -2.64 -0.05
CA ALA A 203 14.81 -2.61 1.30
C ALA A 203 15.32 -1.21 1.68
N MET A 204 14.84 -0.67 2.80
CA MET A 204 15.42 0.54 3.39
C MET A 204 16.93 0.39 3.62
N ALA A 205 17.36 -0.77 4.11
CA ALA A 205 18.78 -1.14 4.16
C ALA A 205 19.15 -2.17 3.07
N ARG A 206 20.19 -1.84 2.29
CA ARG A 206 20.64 -2.65 1.15
C ARG A 206 21.24 -4.01 1.55
N VAL A 207 21.94 -4.06 2.67
CA VAL A 207 22.69 -5.24 3.12
C VAL A 207 22.62 -5.39 4.62
N GLU A 208 22.74 -6.62 5.12
CA GLU A 208 22.83 -6.92 6.54
C GLU A 208 24.10 -6.32 7.16
N GLY A 209 23.99 -5.77 8.36
CA GLY A 209 25.11 -5.21 9.10
C GLY A 209 25.48 -3.75 8.75
N GLU A 210 24.74 -3.08 7.88
CA GLU A 210 24.94 -1.66 7.55
C GLU A 210 24.67 -0.77 8.79
N PRO A 211 25.56 0.19 9.13
CA PRO A 211 25.28 1.15 10.20
C PRO A 211 24.03 1.98 9.90
N ALA A 212 23.11 2.12 10.86
CA ALA A 212 21.88 2.89 10.66
C ALA A 212 22.10 4.35 10.19
N PRO A 213 23.15 5.09 10.63
CA PRO A 213 23.45 6.41 10.06
C PRO A 213 23.73 6.42 8.56
N VAL A 214 24.35 5.36 8.02
CA VAL A 214 24.64 5.24 6.58
C VAL A 214 23.35 5.03 5.81
N THR A 215 22.48 4.14 6.30
CA THR A 215 21.16 3.89 5.71
C THR A 215 20.28 5.14 5.77
N GLN A 216 20.22 5.81 6.93
CA GLN A 216 19.46 7.04 7.13
C GLN A 216 19.90 8.13 6.15
N GLU A 217 21.21 8.32 5.97
CA GLU A 217 21.74 9.31 5.02
C GLU A 217 21.30 9.01 3.58
N ARG A 218 21.34 7.74 3.15
CA ARG A 218 20.86 7.35 1.81
C ARG A 218 19.37 7.65 1.61
N VAL A 219 18.53 7.26 2.56
CA VAL A 219 17.06 7.49 2.49
C VAL A 219 16.73 8.98 2.50
N VAL A 220 17.41 9.76 3.36
CA VAL A 220 17.25 11.22 3.41
C VAL A 220 17.65 11.86 2.08
N ASN A 221 18.76 11.42 1.48
CA ASN A 221 19.21 11.95 0.20
C ASN A 221 18.23 11.64 -0.92
N TYR A 222 17.67 10.42 -0.96
CA TYR A 222 16.64 10.03 -1.93
C TYR A 222 15.40 10.93 -1.84
N VAL A 223 14.85 11.12 -0.64
CA VAL A 223 13.69 11.99 -0.41
C VAL A 223 14.03 13.45 -0.77
N ALA A 224 15.22 13.92 -0.43
CA ALA A 224 15.67 15.27 -0.76
C ALA A 224 15.85 15.46 -2.28
N ASP A 225 16.39 14.48 -3.00
CA ASP A 225 16.56 14.51 -4.46
C ASP A 225 15.21 14.63 -5.17
N LEU A 226 14.25 13.77 -4.81
CA LEU A 226 12.89 13.80 -5.35
C LEU A 226 12.20 15.15 -5.08
N TYR A 227 12.30 15.64 -3.85
CA TYR A 227 11.70 16.91 -3.47
C TYR A 227 12.33 18.09 -4.23
N MET A 228 13.67 18.13 -4.35
CA MET A 228 14.35 19.22 -5.06
C MET A 228 14.02 19.22 -6.55
N ALA A 229 13.94 18.03 -7.16
CA ALA A 229 13.48 17.87 -8.53
C ALA A 229 12.01 18.33 -8.69
N ALA A 230 11.12 17.94 -7.77
CA ALA A 230 9.73 18.39 -7.77
C ALA A 230 9.61 19.93 -7.73
N MET A 231 10.42 20.57 -6.89
CA MET A 231 10.47 22.03 -6.81
C MET A 231 10.95 22.68 -8.11
N GLU A 232 11.84 22.04 -8.86
CA GLU A 232 12.29 22.50 -10.17
C GLU A 232 11.18 22.38 -11.22
N TYR A 233 10.58 21.20 -11.37
CA TYR A 233 9.47 20.96 -12.30
C TYR A 233 8.28 21.90 -12.04
N ARG A 234 7.93 22.12 -10.77
CA ARG A 234 6.89 23.08 -10.39
C ARG A 234 7.21 24.50 -10.86
N ARG A 235 8.47 24.94 -10.76
CA ARG A 235 8.91 26.27 -11.21
C ARG A 235 8.91 26.40 -12.74
N ASN A 236 9.11 25.28 -13.44
CA ASN A 236 9.07 25.23 -14.90
C ASN A 236 7.64 25.14 -15.47
N GLY A 237 6.62 25.07 -14.60
CA GLY A 237 5.22 24.99 -15.02
C GLY A 237 4.74 23.57 -15.32
N GLU A 238 5.38 22.56 -14.72
CA GLU A 238 5.04 21.14 -14.86
C GLU A 238 4.59 20.56 -13.50
N PRO A 239 3.42 21.02 -12.96
CA PRO A 239 2.98 20.66 -11.62
C PRO A 239 2.64 19.17 -11.46
N GLU A 240 2.20 18.49 -12.51
CA GLU A 240 1.88 17.06 -12.48
C GLU A 240 3.13 16.22 -12.23
N ILE A 241 4.25 16.54 -12.90
CA ILE A 241 5.54 15.87 -12.68
C ILE A 241 6.05 16.17 -11.27
N ALA A 242 5.89 17.41 -10.80
CA ALA A 242 6.29 17.79 -9.46
C ALA A 242 5.52 17.00 -8.39
N GLU A 243 4.20 16.89 -8.52
CA GLU A 243 3.35 16.16 -7.58
C GLU A 243 3.63 14.65 -7.61
N PHE A 244 3.86 14.06 -8.78
CA PHE A 244 4.31 12.67 -8.90
C PHE A 244 5.59 12.40 -8.10
N LEU A 245 6.60 13.27 -8.23
CA LEU A 245 7.86 13.15 -7.48
C LEU A 245 7.66 13.32 -5.97
N ILE A 246 6.75 14.21 -5.55
CA ILE A 246 6.38 14.34 -4.13
C ILE A 246 5.68 13.06 -3.63
N GLY A 247 4.83 12.44 -4.46
CA GLY A 247 4.20 11.16 -4.12
C GLY A 247 5.22 10.07 -3.84
N LYS A 248 6.24 9.93 -4.71
CA LYS A 248 7.35 8.99 -4.50
C LYS A 248 8.10 9.26 -3.19
N ALA A 249 8.30 10.55 -2.87
CA ALA A 249 8.97 10.96 -1.63
C ALA A 249 8.11 10.65 -0.39
N MET A 250 6.78 10.81 -0.48
CA MET A 250 5.85 10.45 0.58
C MET A 250 5.84 8.96 0.86
N HIS A 251 5.87 8.13 -0.17
CA HIS A 251 5.93 6.67 0.00
C HIS A 251 7.16 6.25 0.84
N ALA A 252 8.36 6.76 0.53
CA ALA A 252 9.55 6.46 1.35
C ALA A 252 9.44 6.93 2.81
N ILE A 253 8.65 7.99 3.07
CA ILE A 253 8.32 8.42 4.43
C ILE A 253 7.36 7.43 5.09
N GLN A 254 6.36 6.95 4.35
CA GLN A 254 5.34 6.01 4.83
C GLN A 254 5.96 4.67 5.21
N ASP A 255 6.81 4.09 4.35
CA ASP A 255 7.55 2.84 4.62
C ASP A 255 8.41 2.96 5.87
N SER A 256 8.95 4.16 6.13
CA SER A 256 9.77 4.41 7.30
C SER A 256 9.02 4.24 8.63
N HIS A 257 7.69 4.20 8.60
CA HIS A 257 6.84 3.95 9.75
C HIS A 257 6.22 2.54 9.76
N ALA A 258 6.42 1.76 8.70
CA ALA A 258 6.01 0.36 8.64
C ALA A 258 7.08 -0.55 9.29
N SER A 259 6.62 -1.47 10.13
CA SER A 259 7.49 -2.34 10.93
C SER A 259 8.29 -3.35 10.07
N GLY A 260 7.82 -3.62 8.85
CA GLY A 260 8.54 -4.42 7.85
C GLY A 260 9.85 -3.78 7.38
N HIS A 261 9.95 -2.44 7.37
CA HIS A 261 11.15 -1.74 6.90
C HIS A 261 11.98 -1.14 8.04
N VAL A 262 11.37 -0.82 9.18
CA VAL A 262 12.05 -0.11 10.27
C VAL A 262 11.53 -0.51 11.66
N ILE A 263 12.46 -0.74 12.59
CA ILE A 263 12.15 -0.80 14.03
C ILE A 263 12.32 0.59 14.63
N ARG A 264 11.26 1.11 15.25
CA ARG A 264 11.27 2.39 15.98
C ARG A 264 10.97 2.18 17.48
N LYS A 265 11.32 3.15 18.32
CA LYS A 265 10.86 3.21 19.73
C LYS A 265 9.61 4.10 19.83
N ASP A 266 8.59 3.65 20.56
CA ASP A 266 7.33 4.39 20.67
C ASP A 266 7.34 5.60 21.61
N TRP A 267 8.41 5.79 22.38
CA TRP A 267 8.57 6.93 23.27
C TRP A 267 9.57 7.96 22.70
N GLY A 268 9.36 9.24 23.00
CA GLY A 268 10.21 10.33 22.51
C GLY A 268 9.89 10.75 21.07
N LYS A 269 10.91 10.88 20.21
CA LYS A 269 10.79 11.33 18.81
C LYS A 269 10.38 10.23 17.81
N ASN A 270 9.88 9.09 18.27
CA ASN A 270 9.66 7.92 17.42
C ASN A 270 10.91 7.52 16.62
N ALA A 271 12.04 7.43 17.32
CA ALA A 271 13.34 7.28 16.68
C ALA A 271 13.57 5.88 16.12
N ILE A 272 14.18 5.82 14.94
CA ILE A 272 14.62 4.62 14.24
C ILE A 272 15.76 3.98 15.02
N VAL A 273 15.53 2.74 15.44
CA VAL A 273 16.53 1.89 16.10
C VAL A 273 17.26 1.05 15.08
N GLN A 274 16.57 0.48 14.10
CA GLN A 274 17.15 -0.45 13.14
C GLN A 274 16.40 -0.39 11.81
N PHE A 275 17.13 -0.29 10.71
CA PHE A 275 16.58 -0.52 9.37
C PHE A 275 16.57 -2.01 9.05
N GLN A 276 15.51 -2.47 8.40
CA GLN A 276 15.34 -3.85 8.02
C GLN A 276 16.01 -4.12 6.67
N VAL A 277 16.50 -5.35 6.51
CA VAL A 277 17.07 -5.88 5.27
C VAL A 277 16.21 -7.04 4.85
N TYR A 278 16.02 -7.20 3.55
CA TYR A 278 15.15 -8.24 3.00
C TYR A 278 15.85 -9.60 2.89
N PRO A 279 17.17 -9.68 2.57
CA PRO A 279 17.88 -10.95 2.57
C PRO A 279 17.73 -11.65 3.93
N ASN A 280 17.18 -12.87 3.91
CA ASN A 280 16.87 -13.73 5.07
C ASN A 280 15.56 -13.45 5.81
N GLN A 281 14.68 -12.58 5.28
CA GLN A 281 13.33 -12.43 5.80
C GLN A 281 12.39 -13.57 5.31
N GLY A 282 11.50 -14.02 6.18
CA GLY A 282 10.45 -15.00 5.90
C GLY A 282 9.22 -14.38 5.22
N PRO A 283 8.20 -15.17 4.86
CA PRO A 283 7.02 -14.70 4.09
C PRO A 283 6.27 -13.53 4.76
N LYS A 284 6.32 -13.45 6.09
CA LYS A 284 5.82 -12.34 6.93
C LYS A 284 6.26 -10.93 6.53
N HIS A 285 7.30 -10.84 5.73
CA HIS A 285 7.79 -9.58 5.22
C HIS A 285 6.97 -9.08 4.03
N ALA A 286 6.72 -9.94 3.04
CA ALA A 286 5.91 -9.59 1.87
C ALA A 286 4.43 -9.43 2.23
N GLU A 287 4.01 -10.06 3.32
CA GLU A 287 2.74 -9.82 4.00
C GLU A 287 2.57 -8.36 4.51
N MET A 288 3.67 -7.64 4.78
CA MET A 288 3.64 -6.25 5.26
C MET A 288 3.96 -5.21 4.16
N ASP A 289 4.50 -5.65 3.02
CA ASP A 289 4.75 -4.86 1.81
C ASP A 289 3.63 -5.01 0.77
N GLY A 290 2.89 -6.13 0.77
CA GLY A 290 1.56 -6.20 0.19
C GLY A 290 0.58 -5.35 0.99
N PRO A 291 -0.62 -5.05 0.46
CA PRO A 291 -1.64 -4.39 1.27
C PRO A 291 -1.78 -5.15 2.59
N PRO A 292 -1.78 -4.45 3.72
CA PRO A 292 -1.22 -4.98 4.95
C PRO A 292 -1.91 -6.28 5.37
N ASN A 293 -1.11 -7.33 5.61
CA ASN A 293 -1.38 -8.23 6.71
C ASN A 293 -1.31 -7.42 8.00
N LEU A 294 -2.44 -6.82 8.34
CA LEU A 294 -2.66 -6.00 9.51
C LEU A 294 -2.72 -6.84 10.81
N VAL A 295 -2.01 -7.97 10.85
CA VAL A 295 -1.85 -8.83 12.01
C VAL A 295 -0.38 -9.12 12.20
N LEU A 296 0.32 -8.16 12.79
CA LEU A 296 1.24 -8.44 13.89
C LEU A 296 1.34 -7.29 14.92
N ASP A 297 0.53 -6.22 14.82
CA ASP A 297 0.55 -5.18 15.88
C ASP A 297 -0.73 -4.32 16.01
N PRO A 298 -1.85 -4.89 16.52
CA PRO A 298 -3.10 -4.17 16.73
C PRO A 298 -3.02 -2.89 17.59
N PRO A 299 -2.11 -2.74 18.57
CA PRO A 299 -1.93 -1.47 19.30
C PRO A 299 -1.06 -0.43 18.58
N ASN A 300 -0.20 -0.84 17.63
CA ASN A 300 0.80 0.03 17.01
C ASN A 300 0.41 0.56 15.63
N LEU A 301 -0.67 0.05 15.02
CA LEU A 301 -1.07 0.46 13.67
C LEU A 301 -1.68 1.87 13.62
N ALA A 302 -2.58 2.22 14.55
CA ALA A 302 -3.12 3.58 14.62
C ALA A 302 -1.99 4.62 14.84
N PRO A 303 -1.05 4.42 15.79
CA PRO A 303 0.12 5.28 15.93
C PRO A 303 0.99 5.38 14.68
N ASN A 304 1.30 4.26 14.00
CA ASN A 304 2.17 4.28 12.82
C ASN A 304 1.50 4.91 11.60
N PHE A 305 0.21 4.63 11.39
CA PHE A 305 -0.61 5.31 10.38
C PHE A 305 -0.63 6.83 10.63
N ASP A 306 -0.95 7.26 11.86
CA ASP A 306 -0.98 8.68 12.21
C ASP A 306 0.39 9.34 12.03
N ARG A 307 1.48 8.63 12.35
CA ARG A 307 2.86 9.10 12.14
C ARG A 307 3.21 9.21 10.66
N ALA A 308 2.78 8.26 9.83
CA ALA A 308 2.97 8.30 8.38
C ALA A 308 2.18 9.44 7.74
N VAL A 309 0.94 9.68 8.20
CA VAL A 309 0.13 10.86 7.83
C VAL A 309 0.85 12.14 8.22
N GLU A 310 1.34 12.24 9.45
CA GLU A 310 2.01 13.44 9.94
C GLU A 310 3.34 13.70 9.20
N GLY A 311 4.14 12.66 8.93
CA GLY A 311 5.37 12.76 8.14
C GLY A 311 5.10 13.22 6.70
N SER A 312 4.13 12.60 6.04
CA SER A 312 3.70 12.98 4.68
C SER A 312 3.15 14.42 4.66
N ARG A 313 2.35 14.80 5.66
CA ARG A 313 1.79 16.16 5.80
C ARG A 313 2.88 17.21 5.98
N ARG A 314 3.94 16.89 6.74
CA ARG A 314 5.11 17.77 6.90
C ARG A 314 5.83 17.98 5.57
N LEU A 315 6.04 16.93 4.78
CA LEU A 315 6.64 17.05 3.45
C LEU A 315 5.77 17.90 2.52
N ALA A 316 4.46 17.64 2.47
CA ALA A 316 3.51 18.44 1.69
C ALA A 316 3.52 19.92 2.11
N PHE A 317 3.60 20.21 3.41
CA PHE A 317 3.68 21.57 3.91
C PHE A 317 4.98 22.27 3.47
N LEU A 318 6.12 21.58 3.49
CA LEU A 318 7.39 22.11 2.98
C LEU A 318 7.29 22.43 1.48
N PHE A 319 6.69 21.51 0.72
CA PHE A 319 6.47 21.66 -0.72
C PHE A 319 5.54 22.86 -1.00
N ARG A 320 4.44 22.99 -0.28
CA ARG A 320 3.53 24.15 -0.32
C ARG A 320 4.25 25.45 -0.06
N ALA A 321 5.06 25.49 1.00
CA ALA A 321 5.84 26.65 1.42
C ALA A 321 6.99 26.98 0.46
N GLY A 322 7.32 26.06 -0.45
CA GLY A 322 8.38 26.24 -1.46
C GLY A 322 9.77 26.29 -0.85
N VAL A 323 10.04 25.51 0.20
CA VAL A 323 11.38 25.43 0.81
C VAL A 323 12.35 24.90 -0.25
N GLY A 324 13.38 25.67 -0.59
CA GLY A 324 14.32 25.33 -1.68
C GLY A 324 15.77 25.13 -1.26
N ASN A 325 16.07 25.09 0.04
CA ASN A 325 17.42 24.86 0.55
C ASN A 325 17.57 23.38 0.93
N ARG A 326 18.46 22.67 0.22
CA ARG A 326 18.70 21.24 0.41
C ARG A 326 19.24 20.91 1.80
N ASP A 327 20.23 21.64 2.30
CA ASP A 327 20.84 21.37 3.62
C ASP A 327 19.80 21.50 4.75
N HIS A 328 18.92 22.50 4.67
CA HIS A 328 17.82 22.68 5.61
C HIS A 328 16.80 21.53 5.51
N LEU A 329 16.47 21.10 4.30
CA LEU A 329 15.58 19.96 4.07
C LEU A 329 16.18 18.67 4.64
N GLU A 330 17.42 18.33 4.30
CA GLU A 330 18.09 17.13 4.82
C GLU A 330 18.20 17.15 6.35
N SER A 331 18.55 18.30 6.93
CA SER A 331 18.56 18.47 8.38
C SER A 331 17.17 18.24 8.99
N TYR A 332 16.11 18.79 8.38
CA TYR A 332 14.75 18.56 8.84
C TYR A 332 14.34 17.08 8.73
N LEU A 333 14.59 16.45 7.57
CA LEU A 333 14.31 15.03 7.34
C LEU A 333 15.01 14.15 8.38
N LYS A 334 16.32 14.37 8.63
CA LYS A 334 17.11 13.62 9.62
C LYS A 334 16.57 13.76 11.04
N ASN A 335 16.04 14.92 11.41
CA ASN A 335 15.68 15.22 12.80
C ASN A 335 14.20 15.02 13.14
N GLU A 336 13.32 15.12 12.14
CA GLU A 336 11.87 15.21 12.34
C GLU A 336 11.07 14.11 11.62
N ILE A 337 11.63 13.44 10.61
CA ILE A 337 10.96 12.36 9.86
C ILE A 337 11.67 11.02 10.05
N PHE A 338 12.99 11.04 9.92
CA PHE A 338 13.86 9.87 10.09
C PHE A 338 14.78 9.95 11.32
N PRO A 339 14.35 10.42 12.51
CA PRO A 339 15.25 10.57 13.65
C PRO A 339 15.87 9.23 14.05
N LEU A 340 17.19 9.18 14.26
CA LEU A 340 17.87 7.98 14.75
C LEU A 340 17.93 7.95 16.28
N ASP A 341 17.75 6.76 16.83
CA ASP A 341 17.98 6.51 18.25
C ASP A 341 19.49 6.58 18.55
N PRO A 342 19.92 7.20 19.67
CA PRO A 342 21.33 7.24 20.05
C PRO A 342 21.96 5.84 20.23
N TYR A 343 21.14 4.82 20.47
CA TYR A 343 21.52 3.42 20.60
C TYR A 343 21.00 2.58 19.41
N TRP A 344 21.11 3.14 18.21
CA TRP A 344 20.77 2.44 16.97
C TRP A 344 21.55 1.11 16.83
N LYS A 345 20.95 0.18 16.10
CA LYS A 345 21.51 -1.13 15.73
C LYS A 345 21.83 -1.14 14.24
N ARG A 346 22.79 -1.98 13.86
CA ARG A 346 23.07 -2.27 12.45
C ARG A 346 21.85 -2.90 11.78
N SER A 347 21.69 -2.67 10.49
CA SER A 347 20.62 -3.27 9.71
C SER A 347 20.63 -4.78 9.83
N GLY A 348 19.45 -5.39 9.75
CA GLY A 348 19.27 -6.82 9.93
C GLY A 348 17.80 -7.18 10.01
N VAL A 349 17.51 -8.44 10.27
CA VAL A 349 16.14 -8.95 10.32
C VAL A 349 15.57 -8.84 11.73
N ALA A 350 14.38 -8.27 11.85
CA ALA A 350 13.65 -8.12 13.09
C ALA A 350 13.28 -9.50 13.68
N PRO A 351 13.23 -9.63 15.02
CA PRO A 351 12.73 -10.85 15.64
C PRO A 351 11.31 -11.19 15.13
N GLY A 352 11.12 -12.41 14.65
CA GLY A 352 9.85 -12.85 14.06
C GLY A 352 9.72 -12.66 12.54
N TYR A 353 10.67 -11.98 11.90
CA TYR A 353 10.72 -11.76 10.45
C TYR A 353 11.74 -12.64 9.73
N GLY A 354 12.51 -13.47 10.43
CA GLY A 354 13.49 -14.38 9.81
C GLY A 354 12.84 -15.56 9.08
N LYS A 355 13.51 -16.10 8.04
CA LYS A 355 13.14 -17.39 7.44
C LYS A 355 13.15 -18.48 8.51
N THR A 356 12.03 -19.16 8.71
CA THR A 356 11.99 -20.41 9.48
C THR A 356 12.57 -21.53 8.61
N GLU A 357 13.60 -22.22 9.11
CA GLU A 357 14.18 -23.42 8.47
C GLU A 357 13.20 -24.58 8.36
#